data_AF-A0A7D5RD74-F1
#
_entry.id   AF-A0A7D5RD74-F1
#
_cell.length_a   1.000
_cell.length_b   1.000
_cell.length_c   1.000
_cell.angle_alpha   90.00
_cell.angle_beta   90.00
_cell.angle_gamma   90.00
#
_symmetry.space_group_name_H-M   'P 1'
#
loop_
_entity.id
_entity.type
_entity.pdbx_description
1 polymer ?
#
loop_
_entity_poly.entity_id
_entity_poly.type
_entity_poly.pdbx_seq_one_letter_code
_entity_poly.pdbx_strand_id
1 'polypeptide(L)'
;MSATEEKLNVIAGIMAEHLRWTRLAGMEQLRTIFEKNLSSDEERKVYELSDGEKSVRDIEKITNVGRTKIAMLWKKWHNMGIMEKSEKYEGRRMKRSFSLADVGIQVNIPGNNENTEEFE
;
A
#
# COMPACT_ATOMS: atom_id res chain seq x y z
N MET A 1 -12.48 -8.61 34.49
CA MET A 1 -12.43 -7.51 33.51
C MET A 1 -13.27 -6.36 34.02
N SER A 2 -12.78 -5.13 33.91
CA SER A 2 -13.52 -3.93 34.33
C SER A 2 -14.67 -3.66 33.35
N ALA A 3 -15.79 -3.11 33.80
CA ALA A 3 -16.90 -2.67 32.92
C ALA A 3 -16.44 -1.69 31.82
N THR A 4 -15.33 -0.99 32.04
CA THR A 4 -14.68 -0.13 31.03
C THR A 4 -14.01 -0.96 29.92
N GLU A 5 -13.36 -2.07 30.28
CA GLU A 5 -12.64 -2.95 29.37
C GLU A 5 -13.60 -3.67 28.42
N GLU A 6 -14.76 -4.07 28.94
CA GLU A 6 -15.84 -4.66 28.13
C GLU A 6 -16.39 -3.65 27.10
N LYS A 7 -16.64 -2.40 27.51
CA LYS A 7 -17.08 -1.33 26.60
C LYS A 7 -16.04 -1.03 25.52
N LEU A 8 -14.75 -1.03 25.87
CA LEU A 8 -13.66 -0.83 24.90
C LEU A 8 -13.62 -1.93 23.84
N ASN A 9 -13.82 -3.19 24.23
CA ASN A 9 -13.85 -4.31 23.30
C ASN A 9 -15.04 -4.22 22.34
N VAL A 10 -16.22 -3.82 22.83
CA VAL A 10 -17.39 -3.60 21.98
C VAL A 10 -17.14 -2.48 20.97
N ILE A 11 -16.57 -1.36 21.40
CA ILE A 11 -16.23 -0.24 20.49
C ILE A 11 -15.20 -0.69 19.45
N ALA A 12 -14.15 -1.40 19.85
CA ALA A 12 -13.14 -1.91 18.94
C ALA A 12 -13.75 -2.86 17.89
N GLY A 13 -14.68 -3.72 18.31
CA GLY A 13 -15.43 -4.61 17.41
C GLY A 13 -16.26 -3.85 16.38
N ILE A 14 -17.03 -2.85 16.81
CA ILE A 14 -17.84 -2.00 15.92
C ILE A 14 -16.94 -1.22 14.96
N MET A 15 -15.82 -0.68 15.43
CA MET A 15 -14.87 0.02 14.56
C MET A 15 -14.25 -0.90 13.50
N ALA A 16 -13.90 -2.14 13.88
CA ALA A 16 -13.40 -3.13 12.94
C ALA A 16 -14.46 -3.51 11.89
N GLU A 17 -15.72 -3.62 12.28
CA GLU A 17 -16.83 -3.86 11.35
C GLU A 17 -17.07 -2.67 10.41
N HIS A 18 -17.11 -1.45 10.94
CA HIS A 18 -17.22 -0.25 10.13
C HIS A 18 -16.07 -0.14 9.11
N LEU A 19 -14.85 -0.48 9.52
CA LEU A 19 -13.69 -0.52 8.65
C LEU A 19 -13.85 -1.55 7.53
N ARG A 20 -14.39 -2.74 7.82
CA ARG A 20 -14.68 -3.76 6.79
C ARG A 20 -15.66 -3.23 5.75
N TRP A 21 -16.79 -2.67 6.18
CA TRP A 21 -17.81 -2.15 5.26
C TRP A 21 -17.33 -0.94 4.47
N THR A 22 -16.53 -0.06 5.09
CA THR A 22 -15.96 1.11 4.40
C THR A 22 -14.93 0.69 3.35
N ARG A 23 -14.10 -0.31 3.65
CA ARG A 23 -13.17 -0.88 2.65
C ARG A 23 -13.93 -1.47 1.48
N LEU A 24 -14.95 -2.29 1.75
CA LEU A 24 -15.76 -2.90 0.70
C LEU A 24 -16.45 -1.85 -0.19
N ALA A 25 -17.06 -0.82 0.42
CA ALA A 25 -17.71 0.26 -0.31
C ALA A 25 -16.72 1.13 -1.12
N GLY A 26 -15.50 1.31 -0.61
CA GLY A 26 -14.47 2.13 -1.24
C GLY A 26 -13.65 1.42 -2.33
N MET A 27 -13.72 0.09 -2.43
CA MET A 27 -12.84 -0.69 -3.32
C MET A 27 -12.93 -0.30 -4.80
N GLU A 28 -14.14 -0.09 -5.34
CA GLU A 28 -14.30 0.33 -6.75
C GLU A 28 -13.73 1.73 -7.01
N GLN A 29 -13.97 2.66 -6.07
CA GLN A 29 -13.43 4.01 -6.15
C GLN A 29 -11.90 4.00 -6.07
N LEU A 30 -11.37 3.18 -5.17
CA LEU A 30 -9.94 3.01 -4.97
C LEU A 30 -9.27 2.41 -6.22
N ARG A 31 -9.88 1.40 -6.85
CA ARG A 31 -9.44 0.87 -8.14
C ARG A 31 -9.39 1.95 -9.21
N THR A 32 -10.45 2.75 -9.32
CA THR A 32 -10.51 3.86 -10.27
C THR A 32 -9.42 4.92 -10.02
N ILE A 33 -9.15 5.23 -8.75
CA ILE A 33 -8.06 6.14 -8.36
C ILE A 33 -6.71 5.56 -8.79
N PHE A 34 -6.47 4.27 -8.55
CA PHE A 34 -5.23 3.62 -8.94
C PHE A 34 -5.05 3.57 -10.45
N GLU A 35 -6.05 3.13 -11.22
CA GLU A 35 -5.97 3.07 -12.68
C GLU A 35 -5.72 4.45 -13.31
N LYS A 36 -6.28 5.52 -12.73
CA LYS A 36 -6.05 6.90 -13.20
C LYS A 36 -4.68 7.46 -12.81
N ASN A 37 -4.12 7.04 -11.67
CA ASN A 37 -2.92 7.67 -11.09
C ASN A 37 -1.63 6.85 -11.21
N LEU A 38 -1.74 5.56 -11.48
CA LEU A 38 -0.65 4.59 -11.68
C LEU A 38 -0.83 4.01 -13.09
N SER A 39 -0.59 4.85 -14.09
CA SER A 39 -0.93 4.55 -15.49
C SER A 39 0.09 3.63 -16.16
N SER A 40 1.32 3.59 -15.64
CA SER A 40 2.39 2.73 -16.13
C SER A 40 2.68 1.57 -15.19
N ASP A 41 3.16 0.46 -15.75
CA ASP A 41 3.61 -0.69 -14.95
C ASP A 41 4.77 -0.32 -14.02
N GLU A 42 5.62 0.63 -14.42
CA GLU A 42 6.66 1.20 -13.55
C GLU A 42 6.07 1.84 -12.29
N GLU A 43 5.03 2.68 -12.45
CA GLU A 43 4.37 3.35 -11.33
C GLU A 43 3.68 2.35 -10.40
N ARG A 44 3.05 1.31 -10.97
CA ARG A 44 2.44 0.22 -10.18
C ARG A 44 3.49 -0.52 -9.36
N LYS A 45 4.64 -0.85 -9.94
CA LYS A 45 5.76 -1.48 -9.22
C LYS A 45 6.31 -0.58 -8.12
N VAL A 46 6.54 0.70 -8.41
CA VAL A 46 7.05 1.66 -7.43
C VAL A 46 6.09 1.79 -6.25
N TYR A 47 4.78 1.90 -6.52
CA TYR A 47 3.75 1.96 -5.48
C TYR A 47 3.75 0.68 -4.62
N GLU A 48 3.68 -0.50 -5.25
CA GLU A 48 3.59 -1.77 -4.54
C GLU A 48 4.84 -2.05 -3.68
N LEU A 49 6.02 -1.64 -4.16
CA LEU A 49 7.30 -1.75 -3.44
C LEU A 49 7.48 -0.72 -2.32
N SER A 50 6.60 0.29 -2.22
CA SER A 50 6.65 1.29 -1.16
C SER A 50 5.99 0.75 0.11
N ASP A 51 6.63 -0.22 0.75
CA ASP A 51 6.12 -0.98 1.91
C ASP A 51 6.49 -0.35 3.28
N GLY A 52 7.14 0.80 3.27
CA GLY A 52 7.68 1.45 4.47
C GLY A 52 9.08 0.96 4.88
N GLU A 53 9.61 -0.07 4.22
CA GLU A 53 10.93 -0.66 4.45
C GLU A 53 11.90 -0.42 3.29
N LYS A 54 11.44 -0.28 2.03
CA LYS A 54 12.35 0.02 0.91
C LYS A 54 12.66 1.51 0.81
N SER A 55 13.94 1.85 0.61
CA SER A 55 14.33 3.22 0.28
C SER A 55 14.13 3.50 -1.20
N VAL A 56 14.16 4.79 -1.57
CA VAL A 56 14.14 5.21 -2.99
C VAL A 56 15.26 4.54 -3.80
N ARG A 57 16.43 4.31 -3.20
CA ARG A 57 17.56 3.62 -3.85
C ARG A 57 17.28 2.14 -4.08
N ASP A 58 16.56 1.49 -3.16
CA ASP A 58 16.22 0.07 -3.29
C ASP A 58 15.18 -0.12 -4.39
N ILE A 59 14.17 0.75 -4.43
CA ILE A 59 13.14 0.74 -5.47
C ILE A 59 13.74 1.01 -6.85
N GLU A 60 14.62 2.00 -6.98
CA GLU A 60 15.32 2.30 -8.24
C GLU A 60 16.06 1.06 -8.79
N LYS A 61 16.74 0.30 -7.94
CA LYS A 61 17.45 -0.93 -8.37
C LYS A 61 16.50 -1.98 -8.94
N ILE A 62 15.28 -2.07 -8.43
CA ILE A 62 14.29 -3.09 -8.83
C ILE A 62 13.51 -2.66 -10.07
N THR A 63 13.15 -1.38 -10.16
CA THR A 63 12.26 -0.87 -11.21
C THR A 63 12.98 -0.13 -12.33
N ASN A 64 14.26 0.21 -12.14
CA ASN A 64 15.04 1.11 -12.99
C ASN A 64 14.42 2.52 -13.14
N VAL A 65 13.47 2.87 -12.26
CA VAL A 65 12.85 4.20 -12.23
C VAL A 65 13.77 5.16 -11.47
N GLY A 66 14.12 6.28 -12.08
CA GLY A 66 15.01 7.26 -11.47
C GLY A 66 14.51 7.81 -10.13
N ARG A 67 15.43 8.02 -9.18
CA ARG A 67 15.12 8.47 -7.81
C ARG A 67 14.23 9.71 -7.74
N THR A 68 14.47 10.69 -8.60
CA THR A 68 13.69 11.94 -8.64
C THR A 68 12.24 11.67 -9.02
N LYS A 69 11.98 10.76 -9.96
CA LYS A 69 10.63 10.34 -10.35
C LYS A 69 9.94 9.61 -9.19
N ILE A 70 10.64 8.69 -8.51
CA ILE A 70 10.11 7.99 -7.32
C ILE A 70 9.71 8.98 -6.22
N ALA A 71 10.58 9.93 -5.87
CA ALA A 71 10.29 10.92 -4.84
C ALA A 71 9.10 11.83 -5.20
N MET A 72 8.97 12.19 -6.49
CA MET A 72 7.83 12.95 -6.99
C MET A 72 6.52 12.16 -6.90
N LEU A 73 6.53 10.88 -7.30
CA LEU A 73 5.39 9.98 -7.18
C LEU A 73 4.98 9.80 -5.72
N TRP A 74 5.95 9.63 -4.83
CA TRP A 74 5.71 9.54 -3.39
C TRP A 74 5.01 10.78 -2.84
N LYS A 75 5.47 11.98 -3.21
CA LYS A 75 4.81 13.23 -2.81
C LYS A 75 3.38 13.30 -3.35
N LYS A 76 3.16 12.94 -4.62
CA LYS A 76 1.84 12.92 -5.26
C LYS A 76 0.88 11.98 -4.51
N TRP A 77 1.29 10.74 -4.25
CA TRP A 77 0.46 9.72 -3.62
C TRP A 77 0.22 9.99 -2.13
N HIS A 78 1.18 10.59 -1.44
CA HIS A 78 0.98 11.05 -0.08
C HIS A 78 -0.09 12.14 0.02
N ASN A 79 -0.05 13.13 -0.89
CA ASN A 79 -1.08 14.17 -0.97
C ASN A 79 -2.46 13.62 -1.33
N MET A 80 -2.52 12.48 -2.01
CA MET A 80 -3.76 11.77 -2.33
C MET A 80 -4.28 10.90 -1.17
N GLY A 81 -3.51 10.73 -0.10
CA GLY A 81 -3.88 9.90 1.05
C GLY A 81 -3.81 8.40 0.80
N ILE A 82 -3.19 7.94 -0.29
CA ILE A 82 -3.00 6.51 -0.60
C ILE A 82 -1.63 5.99 -0.14
N MET A 83 -0.87 6.85 0.55
CA MET A 83 0.47 6.54 1.04
C MET A 83 0.81 7.39 2.27
N GLU A 84 1.55 6.81 3.20
CA GLU A 84 1.88 7.37 4.50
C GLU A 84 3.39 7.38 4.73
N LYS A 85 3.84 8.20 5.67
CA LYS A 85 5.24 8.20 6.09
C LYS A 85 5.51 6.99 6.98
N SER A 86 6.63 6.31 6.76
CA SER A 86 7.06 5.22 7.63
C SER A 86 7.47 5.76 9.00
N GLU A 87 6.82 5.28 10.06
CA GLU A 87 7.12 5.64 11.45
C GLU A 87 8.55 5.20 11.85
N LYS A 88 8.99 4.04 11.34
CA LYS A 88 10.28 3.42 11.67
C LYS A 88 11.49 4.20 11.15
N TYR A 89 11.33 4.97 10.08
CA TYR A 89 12.44 5.69 9.41
C TYR A 89 12.20 7.19 9.36
N GLU A 90 11.53 7.76 10.36
CA GLU A 90 11.30 9.22 10.51
C GLU A 90 10.67 9.85 9.25
N GLY A 91 9.83 9.09 8.52
CA GLY A 91 9.21 9.54 7.28
C GLY A 91 10.15 9.69 6.08
N ARG A 92 11.39 9.17 6.14
CA ARG A 92 12.29 9.08 4.97
C ARG A 92 11.86 8.00 3.98
N ARG A 93 11.07 7.03 4.44
CA ARG A 93 10.44 5.99 3.62
C ARG A 93 8.94 6.19 3.62
N MET A 94 8.30 5.73 2.55
CA MET A 94 6.86 5.80 2.40
C MET A 94 6.25 4.40 2.39
N LYS A 95 5.05 4.29 2.95
CA LYS A 95 4.27 3.07 3.11
C LYS A 95 2.94 3.22 2.39
N ARG A 96 2.62 2.32 1.48
CA ARG A 96 1.32 2.22 0.82
C ARG A 96 0.23 1.90 1.82
N SER A 97 -0.92 2.57 1.70
CA SER A 97 -2.07 2.33 2.58
C SER A 97 -2.85 1.06 2.18
N PHE A 98 -2.76 0.64 0.91
CA PHE A 98 -3.43 -0.54 0.36
C PHE A 98 -2.49 -1.32 -0.57
N SER A 99 -2.71 -2.62 -0.77
CA SER A 99 -2.05 -3.35 -1.88
C SER A 99 -2.85 -3.18 -3.15
N LEU A 100 -2.15 -3.17 -4.28
CA LEU A 100 -2.81 -3.24 -5.58
C LEU A 100 -3.53 -4.57 -5.78
N ALA A 101 -3.07 -5.65 -5.15
CA ALA A 101 -3.76 -6.94 -5.15
C ALA A 101 -5.14 -6.86 -4.48
N ASP A 102 -5.27 -6.06 -3.41
CA ASP A 102 -6.55 -5.88 -2.68
C ASP A 102 -7.64 -5.29 -3.58
N VAL A 103 -7.28 -4.55 -4.63
CA VAL A 103 -8.22 -3.94 -5.59
C VAL A 103 -8.26 -4.68 -6.93
N GLY A 104 -7.64 -5.86 -7.01
CA GLY A 104 -7.61 -6.69 -8.22
C GLY A 104 -6.63 -6.23 -9.30
N ILE A 105 -5.65 -5.40 -8.96
CA ILE A 105 -4.59 -4.96 -9.88
C ILE A 105 -3.33 -5.82 -9.63
N GLN A 106 -2.99 -6.63 -10.62
CA GLN A 106 -1.79 -7.47 -10.58
C GLN A 106 -0.55 -6.69 -10.98
N VAL A 107 0.55 -6.87 -10.26
CA VAL A 107 1.82 -6.18 -10.50
C VAL A 107 2.95 -7.20 -10.61
N ASN A 108 3.64 -7.22 -11.75
CA ASN A 108 4.80 -8.07 -11.94
C ASN A 108 6.08 -7.37 -11.45
N ILE A 109 6.57 -7.75 -10.27
CA ILE A 109 7.78 -7.21 -9.66
C ILE A 109 8.98 -8.11 -10.04
N PRO A 110 10.01 -7.58 -10.72
CA PRO A 110 11.21 -8.35 -11.04
C PRO A 110 11.91 -8.80 -9.74
N GLY A 111 12.11 -10.11 -9.58
CA GLY A 111 12.83 -10.69 -8.44
C GLY A 111 11.96 -11.15 -7.26
N ASN A 112 10.62 -11.15 -7.38
CA ASN A 112 9.74 -11.79 -6.40
C ASN A 112 9.38 -13.21 -6.88
N ASN A 113 10.38 -14.09 -6.94
CA ASN A 113 10.18 -15.53 -7.12
C ASN A 113 10.15 -16.16 -5.72
N GLU A 114 9.12 -15.88 -4.93
CA GLU A 114 8.83 -16.69 -3.74
C GLU A 114 7.62 -17.58 -4.07
N ASN A 115 7.94 -18.86 -4.27
CA ASN A 115 7.11 -20.05 -4.23
C ASN A 115 6.07 -20.24 -5.35
N THR A 116 6.58 -20.61 -6.53
CA THR A 116 5.95 -21.71 -7.28
C THR A 116 6.44 -23.01 -6.67
N GLU A 117 5.91 -23.38 -5.50
CA GLU A 117 5.92 -24.80 -5.11
C GLU A 117 4.81 -25.45 -5.92
N GLU A 118 5.25 -26.15 -6.97
CA GLU A 118 4.49 -27.18 -7.65
C GLU A 118 3.97 -28.15 -6.57
N PHE A 119 2.65 -28.21 -6.42
CA PHE A 119 2.02 -29.37 -5.80
C PHE A 119 2.09 -30.52 -6.82
N GLU A 120 3.11 -31.37 -6.68
CA GLU A 120 3.04 -32.78 -7.12
C GLU A 120 2.30 -33.63 -6.09
#